data_AF-A0A7S1GSW8-F1
#
_entry.id   AF-A0A7S1GSW8-F1
#
_cell.length_a   1.000
_cell.length_b   1.000
_cell.length_c   1.000
_cell.angle_alpha   90.00
_cell.angle_beta   90.00
_cell.angle_gamma   90.00
#
_symmetry.space_group_name_H-M   'P 1'
#
loop_
_entity.id
_entity.type
_entity.pdbx_description
1 polymer ?
#
loop_
_entity_poly.entity_id
_entity_poly.type
_entity_poly.pdbx_seq_one_letter_code
_entity_poly.pdbx_strand_id
1 'polypeptide(L)'
;RDLRVTHRVFSIDPPGCQDIDDALSARPLPGGGFEVGVHIADVGYFVRPGSVLDAEARGRGTTVYLTDRRFNMIPEELSENLCSLREGVDRLSVSCIWTMDDEGLIVDV
;
A
#
# COMPACT_ATOMS: atom_id res chain seq x y z
N ARG A 1 8.51 8.47 8.66
CA ARG A 1 7.65 9.59 9.08
C ARG A 1 6.41 8.98 9.72
N ASP A 2 5.92 9.51 10.85
CA ASP A 2 4.68 9.01 11.47
C ASP A 2 3.47 9.78 10.92
N LEU A 3 2.57 9.08 10.22
CA LEU A 3 1.40 9.66 9.57
C LEU A 3 0.09 9.38 10.31
N ARG A 4 0.12 8.53 11.35
CA ARG A 4 -1.08 7.98 12.03
C ARG A 4 -2.01 9.06 12.59
N VAL A 5 -1.45 10.19 13.02
CA VAL A 5 -2.20 11.31 13.61
C VAL A 5 -2.34 12.51 12.68
N THR A 6 -1.50 12.59 11.64
CA THR A 6 -1.44 13.77 10.77
C THR A 6 -2.27 13.61 9.49
N HIS A 7 -2.53 12.37 9.09
CA HIS A 7 -3.25 12.05 7.85
C HIS A 7 -4.43 11.15 8.16
N ARG A 8 -5.55 11.41 7.48
CA ARG A 8 -6.65 10.46 7.40
C ARG A 8 -6.41 9.57 6.19
N VAL A 9 -5.99 8.34 6.47
CA VAL A 9 -5.63 7.34 5.46
C VAL A 9 -6.77 6.32 5.32
N PHE A 10 -7.07 5.91 4.09
CA PHE A 10 -8.12 4.92 3.77
C PHE A 10 -7.76 4.15 2.49
N SER A 11 -8.28 2.93 2.33
CA SER A 11 -8.17 2.16 1.08
C SER A 11 -9.53 2.07 0.39
N ILE A 12 -9.53 1.72 -0.90
CA ILE A 12 -10.75 1.50 -1.70
C ILE A 12 -10.56 0.21 -2.48
N ASP A 13 -11.24 -0.85 -2.03
CA ASP A 13 -11.03 -2.20 -2.53
C ASP A 13 -12.33 -2.90 -2.94
N PRO A 14 -12.28 -3.90 -3.84
CA PRO A 14 -13.43 -4.75 -4.13
C PRO A 14 -13.96 -5.49 -2.88
N PRO A 15 -15.26 -5.87 -2.87
CA PRO A 15 -15.81 -6.68 -1.79
C PRO A 15 -15.04 -7.98 -1.58
N GLY A 16 -14.61 -8.25 -0.34
CA GLY A 16 -13.88 -9.46 0.01
C GLY A 16 -12.38 -9.44 -0.26
N CYS A 17 -11.80 -8.30 -0.66
CA CYS A 17 -10.35 -8.12 -0.73
C CYS A 17 -9.70 -8.36 0.65
N GLN A 18 -8.57 -9.07 0.68
CA GLN A 18 -7.84 -9.43 1.90
C GLN A 18 -6.39 -8.93 1.91
N ASP A 19 -5.81 -8.71 0.75
CA ASP A 19 -4.46 -8.21 0.49
C ASP A 19 -4.52 -6.76 0.00
N ILE A 20 -4.92 -5.87 0.89
CA ILE A 20 -4.98 -4.43 0.64
C ILE A 20 -3.54 -3.89 0.52
N ASP A 21 -3.09 -3.64 -0.71
CA ASP A 21 -1.73 -3.20 -1.02
C ASP A 21 -1.54 -1.68 -0.91
N ASP A 22 -2.56 -0.91 -1.28
CA ASP A 22 -2.52 0.54 -1.33
C ASP A 22 -3.55 1.21 -0.41
N ALA A 23 -3.15 2.39 0.07
CA ALA A 23 -4.02 3.30 0.77
C ALA A 23 -3.72 4.75 0.34
N LEU A 24 -4.72 5.60 0.48
CA LEU A 24 -4.73 6.97 0.03
C LEU A 24 -4.96 7.93 1.19
N SER A 25 -4.37 9.11 1.11
CA SER A 25 -4.77 10.26 1.91
C SER A 25 -4.83 11.51 1.03
N ALA A 26 -5.73 12.43 1.37
CA ALA A 26 -5.82 13.71 0.70
C ALA A 26 -6.30 14.77 1.69
N ARG A 27 -5.66 15.94 1.68
CA ARG A 27 -6.11 17.10 2.46
C ARG A 27 -5.87 18.41 1.70
N PRO A 28 -6.76 19.40 1.82
CA PRO A 28 -6.55 20.70 1.23
C PRO A 28 -5.37 21.43 1.89
N LEU A 29 -4.64 22.23 1.12
CA LEU A 29 -3.54 23.05 1.61
C LEU A 29 -3.95 24.51 1.86
N PRO A 30 -3.29 25.21 2.80
CA PRO A 30 -3.49 26.64 2.95
C PRO A 30 -3.05 27.39 1.69
N GLY A 31 -3.99 28.08 1.04
CA GLY A 31 -3.71 28.84 -0.19
C GLY A 31 -4.17 28.19 -1.49
N GLY A 32 -4.84 27.04 -1.43
CA GLY A 32 -5.32 26.29 -2.60
C GLY A 32 -4.54 24.99 -2.80
N GLY A 33 -5.09 24.09 -3.61
CA GLY A 33 -4.51 22.78 -3.89
C GLY A 33 -4.62 21.76 -2.75
N PHE A 34 -3.92 20.65 -2.91
CA PHE A 34 -4.03 19.47 -2.06
C PHE A 34 -2.66 18.84 -1.76
N GLU A 35 -2.50 18.32 -0.56
CA GLU A 35 -1.48 17.30 -0.26
C GLU A 35 -2.14 15.92 -0.46
N VAL A 36 -1.57 15.12 -1.35
CA VAL A 36 -2.09 13.79 -1.72
C VAL A 36 -1.03 12.74 -1.41
N GLY A 37 -1.39 11.73 -0.63
CA GLY A 37 -0.52 10.61 -0.27
C GLY A 37 -0.98 9.30 -0.90
N VAL A 38 -0.04 8.57 -1.50
CA VAL A 38 -0.20 7.15 -1.83
C VAL A 38 0.73 6.35 -0.91
N HIS A 39 0.17 5.38 -0.22
CA HIS A 39 0.84 4.57 0.79
C HIS A 39 0.77 3.10 0.36
N ILE A 40 1.90 2.51 0.02
CA ILE A 40 2.01 1.13 -0.43
C ILE A 40 2.56 0.27 0.70
N ALA A 41 1.99 -0.91 0.93
CA ALA A 41 2.48 -1.88 1.90
C ALA A 41 4.00 -2.11 1.77
N ASP A 42 4.75 -2.01 2.87
CA ASP A 42 6.20 -2.19 2.85
C ASP A 42 6.58 -3.68 2.89
N VAL A 43 6.29 -4.39 1.80
CA VAL A 43 6.64 -5.82 1.64
C VAL A 43 8.16 -6.02 1.70
N GLY A 44 8.94 -5.05 1.22
CA GLY A 44 10.41 -5.09 1.22
C GLY A 44 11.03 -5.11 2.62
N TYR A 45 10.30 -4.65 3.64
CA TYR A 45 10.68 -4.82 5.03
C TYR A 45 10.72 -6.29 5.46
N PHE A 46 9.77 -7.11 4.97
CA PHE A 46 9.62 -8.51 5.35
C PHE A 46 10.34 -9.47 4.38
N VAL A 47 10.32 -9.17 3.08
CA VAL A 47 10.94 -9.99 2.02
C VAL A 47 12.29 -9.40 1.65
N ARG A 48 13.36 -9.89 2.30
CA ARG A 48 14.72 -9.37 2.08
C ARG A 48 15.38 -9.99 0.84
N PRO A 49 16.11 -9.18 0.03
CA PRO A 49 16.87 -9.70 -1.11
C PRO A 49 17.82 -10.84 -0.71
N GLY A 50 17.85 -11.90 -1.52
CA GLY A 50 18.67 -13.09 -1.32
C GLY A 50 18.08 -14.11 -0.33
N SER A 51 16.95 -13.83 0.32
CA SER A 51 16.29 -14.80 1.21
C SER A 51 15.61 -15.93 0.44
N VAL A 52 15.32 -17.04 1.13
CA VAL A 52 14.53 -18.15 0.56
C VAL A 52 13.15 -17.66 0.12
N LEU A 53 12.55 -16.76 0.90
CA LEU A 53 11.25 -16.17 0.57
C LEU A 53 11.31 -15.32 -0.70
N ASP A 54 12.36 -14.53 -0.87
CA ASP A 54 12.61 -13.75 -2.09
C ASP A 54 12.86 -14.67 -3.31
N ALA A 55 13.60 -15.77 -3.14
CA ALA A 55 13.76 -16.77 -4.19
C ALA A 55 12.42 -17.42 -4.61
N GLU A 56 11.57 -17.79 -3.66
CA GLU A 56 10.24 -18.35 -3.92
C GLU A 56 9.32 -17.32 -4.58
N ALA A 57 9.28 -16.09 -4.08
CA ALA A 57 8.48 -15.00 -4.65
C ALA A 57 8.89 -14.71 -6.10
N ARG A 58 10.19 -14.68 -6.40
CA ARG A 58 10.70 -14.57 -7.78
C ARG A 58 10.33 -15.78 -8.64
N GLY A 59 10.34 -16.99 -8.07
CA GLY A 59 9.94 -18.21 -8.76
C GLY A 59 8.47 -18.19 -9.18
N ARG A 60 7.58 -17.60 -8.35
CA ARG A 60 6.15 -17.43 -8.66
C ARG A 60 5.86 -16.23 -9.56
N GLY A 61 6.61 -15.13 -9.39
CA GLY A 61 6.54 -13.91 -10.20
C GLY A 61 5.33 -13.02 -9.95
N THR A 62 4.14 -13.60 -9.77
CA THR A 62 2.90 -12.86 -9.45
C THR A 62 1.89 -13.75 -8.74
N THR A 63 0.92 -13.13 -8.07
CA THR A 63 -0.26 -13.84 -7.56
C THR A 63 -1.18 -14.16 -8.74
N VAL A 64 -1.62 -15.41 -8.85
CA VAL A 64 -2.53 -15.85 -9.92
C VAL A 64 -3.95 -15.91 -9.38
N TYR A 65 -4.84 -15.14 -10.00
CA TYR A 65 -6.26 -15.08 -9.68
C TYR A 65 -7.06 -15.91 -10.69
N LEU A 66 -7.71 -16.98 -10.22
CA LEU A 66 -8.69 -17.76 -10.97
C LEU A 66 -10.11 -17.39 -10.51
N THR A 67 -11.12 -17.89 -11.21
CA THR A 67 -12.52 -17.61 -10.86
C THR A 67 -12.94 -18.14 -9.49
N ASP A 68 -12.31 -19.21 -9.01
CA ASP A 68 -12.68 -19.92 -7.78
C ASP A 68 -11.60 -19.89 -6.69
N ARG A 69 -10.38 -19.48 -7.02
CA ARG A 69 -9.24 -19.54 -6.09
C ARG A 69 -8.11 -18.60 -6.50
N ARG A 70 -7.18 -18.43 -5.58
CA ARG A 70 -5.98 -17.62 -5.74
C ARG A 70 -4.74 -18.42 -5.38
N PHE A 71 -3.65 -18.18 -6.10
CA PHE A 71 -2.31 -18.70 -5.77
C PHE A 71 -1.39 -17.54 -5.44
N ASN A 72 -1.09 -17.34 -4.17
CA ASN A 72 -0.35 -16.18 -3.70
C ASN A 72 1.14 -16.22 -4.10
N MET A 73 1.70 -15.07 -4.46
CA MET A 73 3.13 -14.90 -4.69
C MET A 73 3.95 -15.08 -3.40
N ILE A 74 3.41 -14.61 -2.27
CA ILE A 74 4.02 -14.70 -0.94
C ILE A 74 3.03 -15.41 0.02
N PRO A 75 3.49 -15.94 1.18
CA PRO A 75 2.62 -16.57 2.15
C PRO A 75 1.46 -15.67 2.62
N GLU A 76 0.30 -16.28 2.89
CA GLU A 76 -0.93 -15.61 3.34
C GLU A 76 -0.71 -14.74 4.58
N GLU A 77 0.07 -15.20 5.55
CA GLU A 77 0.41 -14.45 6.76
C GLU A 77 1.10 -13.10 6.44
N LEU A 78 1.85 -13.04 5.34
CA LEU A 78 2.43 -11.78 4.88
C LEU A 78 1.43 -10.98 4.05
N SER A 79 0.82 -11.56 3.01
CA SER A 79 -0.05 -10.80 2.11
C SER A 79 -1.33 -10.29 2.78
N GLU A 80 -1.98 -11.09 3.61
CA GLU A 80 -3.34 -10.81 4.12
C GLU A 80 -3.34 -10.29 5.57
N ASN A 81 -2.22 -10.39 6.28
CA ASN A 81 -2.10 -9.90 7.65
C ASN A 81 -1.03 -8.81 7.80
N LEU A 82 0.25 -9.18 7.72
CA LEU A 82 1.35 -8.28 8.11
C LEU A 82 1.57 -7.12 7.13
N CYS A 83 1.43 -7.37 5.83
CA CYS A 83 1.59 -6.35 4.79
C CYS A 83 0.28 -5.62 4.49
N SER A 84 -0.86 -6.33 4.50
CA SER A 84 -2.15 -5.72 4.20
C SER A 84 -2.43 -4.52 5.10
N LEU A 85 -2.80 -3.39 4.47
CA LEU A 85 -3.11 -2.11 5.11
C LEU A 85 -4.50 -2.11 5.76
N ARG A 86 -4.73 -3.06 6.66
CA ARG A 86 -6.01 -3.26 7.35
C ARG A 86 -6.36 -2.08 8.25
N GLU A 87 -7.65 -1.75 8.28
CA GLU A 87 -8.18 -0.69 9.15
C GLU A 87 -7.89 -0.95 10.64
N GLY A 88 -7.61 0.13 11.37
CA GLY A 88 -7.55 0.11 12.83
C GLY A 88 -6.27 -0.49 13.42
N VAL A 89 -5.29 -0.86 12.58
CA VAL A 89 -4.01 -1.40 13.03
C VAL A 89 -2.86 -0.69 12.31
N ASP A 90 -1.81 -0.39 13.07
CA ASP A 90 -0.60 0.20 12.51
C ASP A 90 0.09 -0.75 11.54
N ARG A 91 0.54 -0.21 10.40
CA ARG A 91 1.22 -0.93 9.31
C ARG A 91 2.40 -0.15 8.77
N LEU A 92 3.41 -0.89 8.31
CA LEU A 92 4.57 -0.33 7.62
C LEU A 92 4.19 -0.08 6.16
N SER A 93 4.53 1.11 5.67
CA SER A 93 4.26 1.50 4.29
C SER A 93 5.40 2.33 3.72
N VAL A 94 5.64 2.17 2.43
CA VAL A 94 6.39 3.14 1.62
C VAL A 94 5.39 4.15 1.09
N SER A 95 5.63 5.45 1.33
CA SER A 95 4.68 6.50 0.96
C SER A 95 5.29 7.49 -0.01
N CYS A 96 4.51 7.89 -1.01
CA CYS A 96 4.76 9.06 -1.84
C CYS A 96 3.74 10.14 -1.50
N ILE A 97 4.18 11.38 -1.29
CA ILE A 97 3.31 12.49 -0.88
C ILE A 97 3.56 13.64 -1.84
N TRP A 98 2.52 14.05 -2.56
CA TRP A 98 2.59 15.15 -3.51
C TRP A 98 1.90 16.38 -2.98
N THR A 99 2.38 17.54 -3.40
CA THR A 99 1.58 18.76 -3.44
C THR A 99 1.03 18.94 -4.85
N MET A 100 -0.28 19.07 -4.98
CA MET A 100 -0.99 19.27 -6.24
C MET A 100 -1.76 20.59 -6.22
N ASP A 101 -1.88 21.26 -7.36
CA ASP A 101 -2.76 22.42 -7.52
C ASP A 101 -4.25 22.00 -7.63
N ASP A 102 -5.14 22.98 -7.83
CA ASP A 102 -6.60 22.75 -7.90
C ASP A 102 -7.00 21.96 -9.18
N GLU A 103 -6.13 21.95 -10.19
CA GLU A 103 -6.27 21.19 -11.44
C GLU A 103 -5.68 19.77 -11.34
N GLY A 104 -5.03 19.43 -10.23
CA GLY A 104 -4.40 18.12 -10.01
C GLY A 104 -3.01 17.97 -10.65
N LEU A 105 -2.36 19.06 -11.05
CA LEU A 105 -0.98 19.05 -11.51
C LEU A 105 -0.04 19.00 -10.31
N ILE A 106 1.01 18.19 -10.42
CA ILE A 106 2.03 18.06 -9.38
C ILE A 106 2.88 19.33 -9.35
N VAL A 107 2.91 19.97 -8.19
CA VAL A 107 3.74 21.15 -7.88
C VAL A 107 5.02 20.72 -7.15
N ASP A 108 4.93 19.69 -6.29
CA ASP A 108 6.05 19.17 -5.51
C ASP A 108 5.87 17.67 -5.16
N VAL A 109 7.00 16.98 -4.89
CA VAL A 109 7.09 15.54 -4.54
C VAL A 109 7.89 15.34 -3.26
#